data_AF-A0A8C7MX85-F1
#
_entry.id   AF-A0A8C7MX85-F1
#
_cell.length_a   1.000
_cell.length_b   1.000
_cell.length_c   1.000
_cell.angle_alpha   90.00
_cell.angle_beta   90.00
_cell.angle_gamma   90.00
#
_symmetry.space_group_name_H-M   'P 1'
#
loop_
_entity.id
_entity.type
_entity.pdbx_description
1 polymer ?
#
loop_
_entity_poly.entity_id
_entity_poly.type
_entity_poly.pdbx_seq_one_letter_code
_entity_poly.pdbx_strand_id
1 'polypeptide(L)'
;MLERMQDDYIPYPRIEDILEKGSPYPQVILPQFGGYWIEDAEAPAGTPTSSESSFCEEDDGGGMSPAGGFGFRLECNSTARAYRKHFLGREHMNYYCTGSSLGNLIMSLKHEEAEGQEFLRIMLRSRTKTHHDRISLAGLNQLPSVPQIAKLLCDDVTGLKFNPVLYPRGSQLIVGYDEHEVNNTFKFGIIYQKFGQTSEEELFGNNEETPAFREFLSVLGDNIELNDFKGFRGGLDVSHGQTGSESVYTVFRQREMMFHVSTKLPFTEGDVQQLQRKRHIGNDIVAAVFQEDATPFVPDMIASNFLHAYVLVQVENPGTEHTTYKVSVTAREDVPPFGPPLPNPAVFKKGPEFRDFLLTKLINAENACYKSDKFAKLEGRTRAALLDNLHDELHRQTQATLGLGHAGEEDKLENGGHGGLLESFKAVWRCVLHATRSTTGDAVLISTTAVIVYYLSSQILYHTD
;
A
#
# COMPACT_ATOMS: atom_id res chain seq x y z
N MET A 1 3.58 -40.43 14.46
CA MET A 1 2.67 -39.53 15.21
C MET A 1 2.21 -38.41 14.26
N LEU A 2 1.63 -38.79 13.12
CA LEU A 2 1.27 -37.91 12.00
C LEU A 2 0.06 -38.51 11.27
N GLU A 3 -0.98 -38.82 12.04
CA GLU A 3 -2.23 -39.46 11.54
C GLU A 3 -3.48 -38.95 12.27
N ARG A 4 -3.38 -37.83 12.97
CA ARG A 4 -4.54 -37.16 13.58
C ARG A 4 -4.44 -35.69 13.26
N MET A 5 -5.25 -35.22 12.30
CA MET A 5 -5.72 -33.83 12.10
C MET A 5 -6.41 -33.64 10.72
N GLN A 6 -6.69 -34.69 9.94
CA GLN A 6 -7.39 -34.55 8.66
C GLN A 6 -8.92 -34.81 8.74
N ASP A 7 -9.42 -35.30 9.88
CA ASP A 7 -10.81 -35.80 10.01
C ASP A 7 -11.83 -34.81 10.62
N ASP A 8 -11.45 -33.56 10.93
CA ASP A 8 -12.38 -32.56 11.50
C ASP A 8 -12.65 -31.35 10.57
N TYR A 9 -12.19 -31.38 9.32
CA TYR A 9 -12.47 -30.30 8.37
C TYR A 9 -13.85 -30.47 7.73
N ILE A 10 -14.83 -29.70 8.19
CA ILE A 10 -16.13 -29.58 7.54
C ILE A 10 -15.98 -28.53 6.42
N PRO A 11 -16.00 -28.93 5.13
CA PRO A 11 -15.88 -27.98 4.04
C PRO A 11 -17.05 -26.98 4.04
N TYR A 12 -16.78 -25.74 3.67
CA TYR A 12 -17.85 -24.76 3.45
C TYR A 12 -18.80 -25.26 2.34
N PRO A 13 -20.11 -24.98 2.45
CA PRO A 13 -21.10 -25.42 1.46
C PRO A 13 -20.78 -24.84 0.08
N ARG A 14 -21.13 -25.58 -0.97
CA ARG A 14 -20.98 -25.04 -2.32
C ARG A 14 -21.98 -23.91 -2.55
N ILE A 15 -21.66 -22.98 -3.44
CA ILE A 15 -22.55 -21.87 -3.76
C ILE A 15 -23.87 -22.39 -4.35
N GLU A 16 -23.82 -23.48 -5.13
CA GLU A 16 -25.02 -24.11 -5.71
C GLU A 16 -25.95 -24.65 -4.61
N ASP A 17 -25.40 -25.31 -3.58
CA ASP A 17 -26.18 -25.84 -2.45
C ASP A 17 -26.88 -24.73 -1.64
N ILE A 18 -26.26 -23.54 -1.56
CA ILE A 18 -26.84 -22.38 -0.89
C ILE A 18 -27.97 -21.78 -1.71
N LEU A 19 -27.78 -21.68 -3.03
CA LEU A 19 -28.81 -21.19 -3.94
C LEU A 19 -30.05 -22.13 -3.94
N GLU A 20 -29.85 -23.44 -3.83
CA GLU A 20 -30.94 -24.43 -3.73
C GLU A 20 -31.77 -24.29 -2.45
N LYS A 21 -31.17 -23.87 -1.34
CA LYS A 21 -31.88 -23.69 -0.05
C LYS A 21 -32.87 -22.51 -0.04
N GLY A 22 -32.74 -21.59 -1.00
CA GLY A 22 -33.54 -20.38 -1.06
C GLY A 22 -33.12 -19.31 -0.04
N SER A 23 -33.78 -18.16 -0.09
CA SER A 23 -33.47 -16.99 0.75
C SER A 23 -33.76 -17.24 2.24
N PRO A 24 -33.07 -16.54 3.17
CA PRO A 24 -32.07 -15.49 2.96
C PRO A 24 -30.68 -16.02 2.64
N TYR A 25 -30.02 -15.42 1.64
CA TYR A 25 -28.66 -15.77 1.26
C TYR A 25 -27.61 -15.04 2.11
N PRO A 26 -26.54 -15.73 2.57
CA PRO A 26 -25.37 -15.05 3.11
C PRO A 26 -24.70 -14.23 2.00
N GLN A 27 -24.22 -13.03 2.34
CA GLN A 27 -23.58 -12.14 1.36
C GLN A 27 -22.21 -12.68 0.94
N VAL A 28 -21.46 -13.27 1.87
CA VAL A 28 -20.16 -13.91 1.61
C VAL A 28 -20.23 -15.37 2.03
N ILE A 29 -19.66 -16.24 1.19
CA ILE A 29 -19.41 -17.65 1.50
C ILE A 29 -17.90 -17.86 1.38
N LEU A 30 -17.30 -18.52 2.37
CA LEU A 30 -15.89 -18.88 2.30
C LEU A 30 -15.67 -20.03 1.30
N PRO A 31 -14.54 -20.06 0.57
CA PRO A 31 -14.25 -21.15 -0.35
C PRO A 31 -14.26 -22.51 0.37
N GLN A 32 -14.62 -23.58 -0.35
CA GLN A 32 -14.74 -24.94 0.23
C GLN A 32 -13.48 -25.38 1.00
N PHE A 33 -12.31 -24.94 0.56
CA PHE A 33 -11.00 -25.28 1.12
C PHE A 33 -10.38 -24.19 2.01
N GLY A 34 -11.17 -23.18 2.41
CA GLY A 34 -10.72 -22.09 3.28
C GLY A 34 -9.86 -21.06 2.54
N GLY A 35 -8.91 -20.46 3.25
CA GLY A 35 -7.96 -19.49 2.71
C GLY A 35 -8.40 -18.03 2.81
N TYR A 36 -9.62 -17.78 3.34
CA TYR A 36 -10.16 -16.44 3.58
C TYR A 36 -10.87 -16.37 4.94
N TRP A 37 -10.88 -15.18 5.54
CA TRP A 37 -11.72 -14.84 6.68
C TRP A 37 -12.84 -13.87 6.27
N ILE A 38 -13.91 -13.81 7.07
CA ILE A 38 -15.00 -12.82 6.97
C ILE A 38 -14.92 -11.95 8.22
N GLU A 39 -15.01 -10.63 8.07
CA GLU A 39 -15.03 -9.72 9.23
C GLU A 39 -16.29 -9.96 10.06
N ASP A 40 -16.10 -10.20 11.35
CA ASP A 40 -17.19 -10.33 12.29
C ASP A 40 -17.60 -8.96 12.84
N ALA A 41 -18.82 -8.54 12.53
CA ALA A 41 -19.40 -7.28 13.05
C ALA A 41 -19.70 -7.34 14.56
N GLU A 42 -19.74 -8.53 15.16
CA GLU A 42 -19.93 -8.72 16.61
C GLU A 42 -18.61 -8.83 17.39
N ALA A 43 -17.48 -8.98 16.69
CA ALA A 43 -16.19 -9.02 17.35
C ALA A 43 -15.92 -7.68 18.06
N PRO A 44 -15.53 -7.67 19.34
CA PRO A 44 -15.20 -6.44 20.05
C PRO A 44 -14.12 -5.72 19.25
N ALA A 45 -14.32 -4.43 18.95
CA ALA A 45 -13.42 -3.60 18.15
C ALA A 45 -11.97 -3.85 18.57
N GLY A 46 -11.29 -4.72 17.82
CA GLY A 46 -9.95 -5.13 18.15
C GLY A 46 -9.08 -3.90 18.00
N THR A 47 -8.50 -3.42 19.10
CA THR A 47 -7.30 -2.58 19.00
C THR A 47 -6.34 -3.33 18.07
N PRO A 48 -5.86 -2.73 16.97
CA PRO A 48 -5.00 -3.44 16.04
C PRO A 48 -3.80 -3.98 16.83
N THR A 49 -3.74 -5.30 17.02
CA THR A 49 -2.86 -5.97 17.99
C THR A 49 -1.43 -6.15 17.47
N SER A 50 -1.07 -5.53 16.34
CA SER A 50 0.33 -5.48 15.92
C SER A 50 0.99 -4.24 16.50
N SER A 51 2.02 -4.41 17.33
CA SER A 51 2.94 -3.34 17.75
C SER A 51 3.61 -2.59 16.59
N GLU A 52 3.31 -2.96 15.33
CA GLU A 52 3.82 -2.36 14.09
C GLU A 52 2.78 -1.54 13.31
N SER A 53 1.49 -1.56 13.68
CA SER A 53 0.49 -0.68 13.04
C SER A 53 0.46 0.68 13.71
N SER A 54 1.29 1.59 13.22
CA SER A 54 1.18 3.00 13.59
C SER A 54 0.07 3.71 12.80
N PHE A 55 -0.39 4.85 13.32
CA PHE A 55 -1.38 5.68 12.62
C PHE A 55 -0.69 6.79 11.85
N CYS A 56 -1.30 7.19 10.74
CA CYS A 56 -0.94 8.43 10.08
C CYS A 56 -1.38 9.59 10.98
N GLU A 57 -0.42 10.27 11.62
CA GLU A 57 -0.68 11.61 12.15
C GLU A 57 -0.90 12.53 10.94
N GLU A 58 -2.17 12.85 10.68
CA GLU A 58 -2.50 14.04 9.91
C GLU A 58 -1.90 15.23 10.69
N ASP A 59 -1.15 16.08 10.01
CA ASP A 59 -0.52 17.28 10.58
C ASP A 59 -1.62 18.18 11.15
N ASP A 60 -2.01 17.95 12.41
CA ASP A 60 -2.88 18.84 13.16
C ASP A 60 -2.04 20.05 13.59
N GLY A 61 -1.62 20.82 12.58
CA GLY A 61 -1.18 22.17 12.77
C GLY A 61 -2.35 22.94 13.37
N GLY A 62 -2.29 23.16 14.68
CA GLY A 62 -3.34 23.79 15.50
C GLY A 62 -4.17 24.81 14.73
N GLY A 63 -5.36 24.39 14.33
CA GLY A 63 -6.28 25.17 13.52
C GLY A 63 -7.42 24.27 13.08
N MET A 64 -8.58 24.42 13.71
CA MET A 64 -9.83 23.77 13.34
C MET A 64 -10.00 23.79 11.81
N SER A 65 -9.76 22.66 11.15
CA SER A 65 -10.08 22.50 9.73
C SER A 65 -11.60 22.45 9.58
N PRO A 66 -12.25 23.32 8.78
CA PRO A 66 -13.69 23.29 8.56
C PRO A 66 -14.14 22.21 7.55
N ALA A 67 -13.66 20.96 7.73
CA ALA A 67 -14.16 19.73 7.10
C ALA A 67 -13.54 18.56 7.89
N GLY A 68 -14.21 17.91 8.86
CA GLY A 68 -15.45 17.16 8.67
C GLY A 68 -15.23 15.65 8.52
N GLY A 69 -14.13 15.07 9.03
CA GLY A 69 -13.92 13.61 9.03
C GLY A 69 -14.67 12.94 10.18
N PHE A 70 -15.27 11.77 9.94
CA PHE A 70 -16.06 11.02 10.94
C PHE A 70 -15.16 10.25 11.94
N GLY A 71 -13.89 10.63 12.05
CA GLY A 71 -12.93 10.06 13.00
C GLY A 71 -12.30 8.73 12.57
N PHE A 72 -12.61 8.19 11.38
CA PHE A 72 -11.94 7.01 10.85
C PHE A 72 -10.46 7.33 10.56
N ARG A 73 -9.54 6.46 11.00
CA ARG A 73 -8.09 6.69 10.90
C ARG A 73 -7.46 5.80 9.82
N LEU A 74 -6.53 6.38 9.09
CA LEU A 74 -5.70 5.64 8.12
C LEU A 74 -4.55 4.95 8.86
N GLU A 75 -4.46 3.64 8.66
CA GLU A 75 -3.38 2.79 9.17
C GLU A 75 -2.18 2.89 8.21
N CYS A 76 -1.00 3.26 8.70
CA CYS A 76 0.17 3.42 7.82
C CYS A 76 1.50 3.25 8.58
N ASN A 77 2.59 2.99 7.85
CA ASN A 77 3.91 2.93 8.46
C ASN A 77 4.44 4.36 8.75
N SER A 78 4.18 4.86 9.97
CA SER A 78 4.61 6.18 10.44
C SER A 78 6.13 6.33 10.45
N THR A 79 6.87 5.22 10.54
CA THR A 79 8.34 5.19 10.51
C THR A 79 8.88 5.77 9.21
N ALA A 80 8.19 5.54 8.08
CA ALA A 80 8.60 6.02 6.77
C ALA A 80 8.68 7.57 6.71
N ARG A 81 7.83 8.28 7.46
CA ARG A 81 7.81 9.76 7.51
C ARG A 81 8.59 10.33 8.70
N ALA A 82 9.03 9.50 9.63
CA ALA A 82 9.66 9.98 10.86
C ALA A 82 11.01 10.69 10.59
N TYR A 83 11.77 10.28 9.57
CA TYR A 83 13.00 10.99 9.21
C TYR A 83 12.73 12.42 8.72
N ARG A 84 11.74 12.61 7.84
CA ARG A 84 11.30 13.94 7.39
C ARG A 84 10.84 14.80 8.56
N LYS A 85 10.02 14.23 9.46
CA LYS A 85 9.43 14.95 10.59
C LYS A 85 10.47 15.38 11.63
N HIS A 86 11.42 14.50 11.94
CA HIS A 86 12.29 14.69 13.12
C HIS A 86 13.74 15.05 12.78
N PHE A 87 14.26 14.67 11.61
CA PHE A 87 15.69 14.80 11.27
C PHE A 87 15.94 15.77 10.12
N LEU A 88 15.19 15.68 9.03
CA LEU A 88 15.44 16.48 7.83
C LEU A 88 15.36 17.99 8.13
N GLY A 89 16.38 18.74 7.72
CA GLY A 89 16.47 20.18 7.97
C GLY A 89 16.81 20.57 9.42
N ARG A 90 17.09 19.61 10.29
CA ARG A 90 17.50 19.83 11.69
C ARG A 90 18.90 19.27 11.93
N GLU A 91 19.57 19.68 13.00
CA GLU A 91 20.86 19.11 13.37
C GLU A 91 20.72 17.63 13.73
N HIS A 92 21.49 16.78 13.05
CA HIS A 92 21.54 15.33 13.27
C HIS A 92 22.80 14.74 12.62
N MET A 93 23.14 13.52 13.01
CA MET A 93 24.27 12.77 12.46
C MET A 93 23.77 11.51 11.76
N ASN A 94 24.36 11.20 10.61
CA ASN A 94 24.09 9.96 9.88
C ASN A 94 25.35 9.10 9.85
N TYR A 95 25.18 7.79 9.93
CA TYR A 95 26.24 6.80 9.90
C TYR A 95 25.86 5.66 8.97
N TYR A 96 26.83 5.10 8.26
CA TYR A 96 26.68 3.84 7.54
C TYR A 96 27.64 2.80 8.13
N CYS A 97 27.20 1.55 8.23
CA CYS A 97 27.99 0.46 8.80
C CYS A 97 28.58 -0.42 7.70
N THR A 98 29.87 -0.69 7.76
CA THR A 98 30.51 -1.76 6.98
C THR A 98 30.77 -2.97 7.88
N GLY A 99 30.71 -4.19 7.33
CA GLY A 99 31.12 -5.42 8.03
C GLY A 99 30.14 -6.01 9.06
N SER A 100 28.90 -5.54 9.12
CA SER A 100 27.87 -6.08 10.02
C SER A 100 27.39 -7.47 9.58
N SER A 101 27.14 -8.36 10.55
CA SER A 101 26.51 -9.67 10.32
C SER A 101 25.08 -9.59 9.76
N LEU A 102 24.41 -8.44 9.89
CA LEU A 102 23.06 -8.18 9.37
C LEU A 102 23.07 -7.56 7.95
N GLY A 103 24.24 -7.45 7.33
CA GLY A 103 24.42 -6.73 6.07
C GLY A 103 24.50 -5.22 6.28
N ASN A 104 24.16 -4.45 5.25
CA ASN A 104 24.26 -2.99 5.29
C ASN A 104 23.31 -2.37 6.29
N LEU A 105 23.83 -1.45 7.12
CA LEU A 105 23.06 -0.68 8.10
C LEU A 105 23.29 0.82 7.89
N ILE A 106 22.24 1.61 8.09
CA ILE A 106 22.30 3.07 8.07
C ILE A 106 21.58 3.61 9.30
N MET A 107 22.28 4.41 10.11
CA MET A 107 21.77 4.96 11.35
C MET A 107 21.72 6.48 11.30
N SER A 108 20.62 7.05 11.80
CA SER A 108 20.46 8.48 12.02
C SER A 108 20.27 8.72 13.52
N LEU A 109 21.01 9.68 14.06
CA LEU A 109 21.01 10.05 15.46
C LEU A 109 20.75 11.54 15.61
N LYS A 110 19.87 11.90 16.53
CA LYS A 110 19.57 13.29 16.85
C LYS A 110 19.39 13.47 18.35
N HIS A 111 20.11 14.45 18.90
CA HIS A 111 19.90 14.94 20.25
C HIS A 111 18.68 15.87 20.29
N GLU A 112 17.79 15.69 21.26
CA GLU A 112 16.60 16.51 21.46
C GLU A 112 16.44 16.84 22.94
N GLU A 113 16.07 18.08 23.26
CA GLU A 113 15.69 18.50 24.60
C GLU A 113 14.19 18.82 24.61
N ALA A 114 13.45 18.30 25.59
CA ALA A 114 12.03 18.57 25.78
C ALA A 114 11.70 18.63 27.28
N GLU A 115 11.04 19.70 27.72
CA GLU A 115 10.62 19.89 29.12
C GLU A 115 11.77 19.75 30.14
N GLY A 116 12.98 20.16 29.76
CA GLY A 116 14.19 20.05 30.58
C GLY A 116 14.77 18.63 30.68
N GLN A 117 14.28 17.69 29.87
CA GLN A 117 14.84 16.34 29.74
C GLN A 117 15.51 16.17 28.38
N GLU A 118 16.68 15.52 28.38
CA GLU A 118 17.45 15.20 27.19
C GLU A 118 17.09 13.80 26.66
N PHE A 119 16.99 13.69 25.34
CA PHE A 119 16.67 12.47 24.63
C PHE A 119 17.58 12.27 23.42
N LEU A 120 17.81 11.02 23.09
CA LEU A 120 18.43 10.61 21.83
C LEU A 120 17.38 9.93 20.96
N ARG A 121 17.03 10.58 19.85
CA ARG A 121 16.19 9.97 18.82
C ARG A 121 17.07 9.19 17.86
N ILE A 122 16.70 7.94 17.65
CA ILE A 122 17.48 6.98 16.86
C ILE A 122 16.60 6.43 15.74
N MET A 123 17.18 6.34 14.55
CA MET A 123 16.57 5.62 13.44
C MET A 123 17.61 4.69 12.80
N LEU A 124 17.44 3.38 12.94
CA LEU A 124 18.35 2.35 12.44
C LEU A 124 17.67 1.57 11.31
N ARG A 125 18.24 1.66 10.11
CA ARG A 125 17.74 0.99 8.89
C ARG A 125 18.55 -0.26 8.64
N SER A 126 17.85 -1.37 8.46
CA SER A 126 18.37 -2.67 8.07
C SER A 126 17.61 -3.21 6.87
N ARG A 127 18.15 -4.27 6.24
CA ARG A 127 17.55 -4.92 5.06
C ARG A 127 16.13 -5.44 5.32
N THR A 128 15.79 -5.74 6.58
CA THR A 128 14.50 -6.31 6.97
C THR A 128 13.54 -5.30 7.57
N LYS A 129 14.03 -4.28 8.29
CA LYS A 129 13.17 -3.28 8.96
C LYS A 129 13.89 -1.98 9.31
N THR A 130 13.12 -0.94 9.61
CA THR A 130 13.61 0.30 10.24
C THR A 130 13.16 0.34 11.69
N HIS A 131 14.10 0.46 12.61
CA HIS A 131 13.82 0.79 14.00
C HIS A 131 13.80 2.30 14.18
N HIS A 132 12.78 2.84 14.83
CA HIS A 132 12.71 4.23 15.24
C HIS A 132 12.34 4.29 16.72
N ASP A 133 13.21 4.91 17.52
CA ASP A 133 13.06 4.96 18.98
C ASP A 133 13.55 6.30 19.53
N ARG A 134 13.10 6.64 20.75
CA ARG A 134 13.50 7.82 21.49
C ARG A 134 13.88 7.41 22.90
N ILE A 135 15.18 7.43 23.19
CA ILE A 135 15.74 6.98 24.46
C ILE A 135 16.01 8.19 25.34
N SER A 136 15.59 8.15 26.61
CA SER A 136 15.94 9.18 27.60
C SER A 136 17.41 9.08 27.98
N LEU A 137 18.07 10.24 28.07
CA LEU A 137 19.45 10.34 28.50
C LEU A 137 19.59 10.59 30.02
N ALA A 138 18.47 10.58 30.74
CA ALA A 138 18.46 10.77 32.19
C ALA A 138 19.32 9.71 32.90
N GLY A 139 20.27 10.17 33.72
CA GLY A 139 21.16 9.30 34.49
C GLY A 139 22.36 8.73 33.71
N LEU A 140 22.55 9.10 32.44
CA LEU A 140 23.75 8.76 31.68
C LEU A 140 24.83 9.82 31.85
N ASN A 141 25.98 9.43 32.37
CA ASN A 141 27.15 10.32 32.49
C ASN A 141 27.88 10.53 31.15
N GLN A 142 27.69 9.62 30.19
CA GLN A 142 28.29 9.66 28.87
C GLN A 142 27.36 9.02 27.85
N LEU A 143 27.28 9.61 26.65
CA LEU A 143 26.52 9.04 25.55
C LEU A 143 27.11 7.70 25.09
N PRO A 144 26.28 6.66 24.87
CA PRO A 144 26.75 5.40 24.30
C PRO A 144 27.31 5.63 22.88
N SER A 145 28.34 4.87 22.53
CA SER A 145 28.89 4.87 21.18
C SER A 145 27.88 4.34 20.16
N VAL A 146 28.00 4.76 18.90
CA VAL A 146 27.12 4.32 17.80
C VAL A 146 27.00 2.78 17.72
N PRO A 147 28.08 1.98 17.84
CA PRO A 147 27.95 0.52 17.88
C PRO A 147 27.20 -0.01 19.11
N GLN A 148 27.30 0.63 20.28
CA GLN A 148 26.54 0.25 21.47
C GLN A 148 25.04 0.54 21.29
N ILE A 149 24.70 1.67 20.67
CA ILE A 149 23.31 2.01 20.32
C ILE A 149 22.73 0.99 19.35
N ALA A 150 23.47 0.60 18.30
CA ALA A 150 23.02 -0.41 17.35
C ALA A 150 22.78 -1.77 18.02
N LYS A 151 23.65 -2.20 18.94
CA LYS A 151 23.48 -3.44 19.70
C LYS A 151 22.24 -3.42 20.59
N LEU A 152 21.89 -2.27 21.16
CA LEU A 152 20.68 -2.13 21.98
C LEU A 152 19.40 -2.34 21.16
N LEU A 153 19.41 -1.95 19.88
CA LEU A 153 18.24 -2.08 18.98
C LEU A 153 18.20 -3.43 18.24
N CYS A 154 19.35 -4.07 18.08
CA CYS A 154 19.50 -5.33 17.36
C CYS A 154 20.47 -6.23 18.13
N ASP A 155 19.90 -7.09 18.99
CA ASP A 155 20.65 -8.17 19.63
C ASP A 155 21.33 -9.05 18.56
N ASP A 156 22.48 -9.65 18.90
CA ASP A 156 23.29 -10.51 18.02
C ASP A 156 24.04 -9.83 16.85
N VAL A 157 23.99 -8.50 16.70
CA VAL A 157 24.78 -7.83 15.68
C VAL A 157 26.28 -7.80 16.05
N THR A 158 27.12 -8.29 15.13
CA THR A 158 28.58 -8.34 15.30
C THR A 158 29.27 -7.66 14.11
N GLY A 159 30.57 -7.33 14.26
CA GLY A 159 31.35 -6.71 13.19
C GLY A 159 31.01 -5.24 12.90
N LEU A 160 30.29 -4.57 13.79
CA LEU A 160 29.83 -3.19 13.59
C LEU A 160 30.99 -2.19 13.44
N LYS A 161 31.20 -1.71 12.21
CA LYS A 161 32.09 -0.57 11.91
C LYS A 161 31.29 0.57 11.27
N PHE A 162 30.82 1.47 12.12
CA PHE A 162 30.11 2.67 11.66
C PHE A 162 31.09 3.76 11.22
N ASN A 163 30.76 4.41 10.10
CA ASN A 163 31.47 5.54 9.55
C ASN A 163 30.49 6.71 9.41
N PRO A 164 30.87 7.95 9.77
CA PRO A 164 30.00 9.10 9.60
C PRO A 164 29.75 9.36 8.10
N VAL A 165 28.51 9.69 7.76
CA VAL A 165 28.15 10.18 6.42
C VAL A 165 28.61 11.63 6.32
N LEU A 166 29.56 11.90 5.43
CA LEU A 166 30.10 13.26 5.22
C LEU A 166 29.58 13.90 3.94
N TYR A 167 28.75 13.18 3.17
CA TYR A 167 28.17 13.69 1.95
C TYR A 167 27.07 14.72 2.25
N PRO A 168 27.18 15.99 1.79
CA PRO A 168 26.21 17.04 2.13
C PRO A 168 24.77 16.75 1.67
N ARG A 169 24.59 15.92 0.63
CA ARG A 169 23.26 15.50 0.15
C ARG A 169 22.81 14.15 0.72
N GLY A 170 23.54 13.61 1.70
CA GLY A 170 23.25 12.30 2.30
C GLY A 170 21.88 12.25 2.96
N SER A 171 21.48 13.30 3.69
CA SER A 171 20.17 13.34 4.33
C SER A 171 19.02 13.29 3.34
N GLN A 172 19.16 13.91 2.16
CA GLN A 172 18.13 13.82 1.14
C GLN A 172 18.07 12.41 0.52
N LEU A 173 19.20 11.70 0.41
CA LEU A 173 19.18 10.33 -0.14
C LEU A 173 18.48 9.40 0.86
N ILE A 174 18.73 9.61 2.15
CA ILE A 174 18.11 8.87 3.24
C ILE A 174 16.60 9.09 3.28
N VAL A 175 16.11 10.33 3.18
CA VAL A 175 14.64 10.56 3.16
C VAL A 175 13.99 9.97 1.92
N GLY A 176 14.68 10.01 0.76
CA GLY A 176 14.20 9.36 -0.46
C GLY A 176 14.09 7.84 -0.32
N TYR A 177 15.02 7.22 0.41
CA TYR A 177 14.87 5.83 0.82
C TYR A 177 13.72 5.66 1.80
N ASP A 178 13.65 6.36 2.93
CA ASP A 178 12.60 6.09 3.93
C ASP A 178 11.17 6.24 3.38
N GLU A 179 10.97 7.20 2.48
CA GLU A 179 9.64 7.48 1.93
C GLU A 179 9.30 6.67 0.68
N HIS A 180 10.15 5.72 0.26
CA HIS A 180 9.85 4.84 -0.88
C HIS A 180 8.60 3.97 -0.66
N GLU A 181 8.31 3.64 0.61
CA GLU A 181 7.14 2.87 1.05
C GLU A 181 5.89 3.75 1.24
N VAL A 182 5.99 5.09 1.16
CA VAL A 182 4.85 5.99 1.35
C VAL A 182 4.00 6.00 0.09
N ASN A 183 2.91 5.21 0.08
CA ASN A 183 1.94 5.24 -1.00
C ASN A 183 0.88 6.34 -0.76
N ASN A 184 0.75 7.27 -1.72
CA ASN A 184 -0.31 8.28 -1.74
C ASN A 184 -1.31 8.05 -2.89
N THR A 185 -1.15 6.99 -3.66
CA THR A 185 -1.98 6.70 -4.83
C THR A 185 -2.50 5.29 -4.81
N PHE A 186 -3.81 5.11 -4.89
CA PHE A 186 -4.45 3.82 -4.76
C PHE A 186 -5.28 3.50 -5.99
N LYS A 187 -5.38 2.21 -6.29
CA LYS A 187 -6.24 1.70 -7.37
C LYS A 187 -7.07 0.55 -6.85
N PHE A 188 -8.38 0.62 -7.09
CA PHE A 188 -9.33 -0.36 -6.58
C PHE A 188 -10.23 -0.87 -7.68
N GLY A 189 -10.44 -2.18 -7.73
CA GLY A 189 -11.42 -2.78 -8.61
C GLY A 189 -12.84 -2.49 -8.13
N ILE A 190 -13.75 -2.14 -9.02
CA ILE A 190 -15.19 -2.07 -8.71
C ILE A 190 -15.91 -3.07 -9.61
N ILE A 191 -16.53 -4.07 -9.00
CA ILE A 191 -17.21 -5.16 -9.67
C ILE A 191 -18.71 -5.05 -9.40
N TYR A 192 -19.52 -5.12 -10.44
CA TYR A 192 -20.97 -5.20 -10.31
C TYR A 192 -21.41 -6.66 -10.40
N GLN A 193 -22.10 -7.17 -9.37
CA GLN A 193 -22.68 -8.51 -9.33
C GLN A 193 -24.20 -8.41 -9.37
N LYS A 194 -24.80 -8.91 -10.44
CA LYS A 194 -26.26 -9.02 -10.57
C LYS A 194 -26.77 -10.27 -9.86
N PHE A 195 -28.08 -10.29 -9.63
CA PHE A 195 -28.76 -11.44 -9.02
C PHE A 195 -28.40 -12.75 -9.74
N GLY A 196 -27.95 -13.74 -8.96
CA GLY A 196 -27.67 -15.09 -9.43
C GLY A 196 -26.34 -15.28 -10.17
N GLN A 197 -25.55 -14.23 -10.41
CA GLN A 197 -24.23 -14.37 -11.03
C GLN A 197 -23.24 -15.01 -10.05
N THR A 198 -22.60 -16.09 -10.48
CA THR A 198 -21.69 -16.90 -9.64
C THR A 198 -20.39 -17.30 -10.32
N SER A 199 -20.15 -16.83 -11.54
CA SER A 199 -18.92 -17.08 -12.29
C SER A 199 -18.19 -15.78 -12.65
N GLU A 200 -16.86 -15.88 -12.80
CA GLU A 200 -16.00 -14.75 -13.22
C GLU A 200 -16.48 -14.09 -14.52
N GLU A 201 -16.88 -14.93 -15.49
CA GLU A 201 -17.32 -14.54 -16.82
C GLU A 201 -18.61 -13.70 -16.76
N GLU A 202 -19.56 -14.08 -15.90
CA GLU A 202 -20.79 -13.31 -15.68
C GLU A 202 -20.51 -11.96 -15.02
N LEU A 203 -19.63 -11.93 -14.01
CA LEU A 203 -19.27 -10.71 -13.28
C LEU A 203 -18.62 -9.67 -14.20
N PHE A 204 -17.63 -10.09 -15.01
CA PHE A 204 -16.97 -9.20 -15.96
C PHE A 204 -17.75 -9.00 -17.25
N GLY A 205 -18.79 -9.79 -17.53
CA GLY A 205 -19.67 -9.63 -18.70
C GLY A 205 -20.68 -8.48 -18.59
N ASN A 206 -20.82 -7.85 -17.42
CA ASN A 206 -21.79 -6.78 -17.19
C ASN A 206 -21.44 -5.48 -17.96
N ASN A 207 -22.35 -5.00 -18.81
CA ASN A 207 -22.16 -3.76 -19.61
C ASN A 207 -23.09 -2.62 -19.24
N GLU A 208 -24.14 -2.90 -18.47
CA GLU A 208 -25.15 -1.91 -18.15
C GLU A 208 -24.99 -1.41 -16.72
N GLU A 209 -25.04 -0.09 -16.56
CA GLU A 209 -25.09 0.57 -15.27
C GLU A 209 -26.54 0.87 -14.89
N THR A 210 -27.00 0.35 -13.77
CA THR A 210 -28.31 0.68 -13.22
C THR A 210 -28.27 2.04 -12.50
N PRO A 211 -29.43 2.70 -12.26
CA PRO A 211 -29.47 3.90 -11.45
C PRO A 211 -28.85 3.72 -10.06
N ALA A 212 -29.08 2.57 -9.43
CA ALA A 212 -28.53 2.24 -8.12
C ALA A 212 -26.99 2.12 -8.15
N PHE A 213 -26.44 1.47 -9.18
CA PHE A 213 -24.99 1.35 -9.34
C PHE A 213 -24.34 2.70 -9.64
N ARG A 214 -24.92 3.53 -10.52
CA ARG A 214 -24.41 4.91 -10.76
C ARG A 214 -24.43 5.76 -9.50
N GLU A 215 -25.48 5.65 -8.69
CA GLU A 215 -25.57 6.32 -7.40
C GLU A 215 -24.45 5.86 -6.45
N PHE A 216 -24.17 4.56 -6.35
CA PHE A 216 -23.04 4.05 -5.59
C PHE A 216 -21.69 4.55 -6.11
N LEU A 217 -21.48 4.58 -7.43
CA LEU A 217 -20.26 5.13 -8.02
C LEU A 217 -20.03 6.60 -7.63
N SER A 218 -21.10 7.39 -7.54
CA SER A 218 -21.03 8.79 -7.06
C SER A 218 -20.65 8.90 -5.57
N VAL A 219 -20.91 7.86 -4.76
CA VAL A 219 -20.44 7.80 -3.37
C VAL A 219 -18.92 7.62 -3.31
N LEU A 220 -18.31 6.94 -4.28
CA LEU A 220 -16.86 6.69 -4.35
C LEU A 220 -16.06 7.90 -4.82
N GLY A 221 -16.55 8.60 -5.86
CA GLY A 221 -15.79 9.67 -6.49
C GLY A 221 -16.52 10.35 -7.64
N ASP A 222 -15.78 11.21 -8.32
CA ASP A 222 -16.25 11.95 -9.48
C ASP A 222 -16.06 11.08 -10.73
N ASN A 223 -17.03 11.12 -11.64
CA ASN A 223 -16.86 10.55 -12.98
C ASN A 223 -15.97 11.49 -13.81
N ILE A 224 -14.86 10.98 -14.32
CA ILE A 224 -13.83 11.73 -15.04
C ILE A 224 -13.65 11.17 -16.45
N GLU A 225 -13.38 12.05 -17.41
CA GLU A 225 -12.90 11.63 -18.73
C GLU A 225 -11.43 11.22 -18.65
N LEU A 226 -11.09 10.08 -19.28
CA LEU A 226 -9.72 9.56 -19.27
C LEU A 226 -8.81 10.30 -20.25
N ASN A 227 -9.35 10.77 -21.37
CA ASN A 227 -8.54 11.49 -22.35
C ASN A 227 -7.95 12.76 -21.72
N ASP A 228 -6.63 12.91 -21.83
CA ASP A 228 -5.88 14.03 -21.25
C ASP A 228 -5.96 14.20 -19.72
N PHE A 229 -6.48 13.21 -18.98
CA PHE A 229 -6.56 13.26 -17.52
C PHE A 229 -5.18 13.48 -16.87
N LYS A 230 -5.12 14.40 -15.90
CA LYS A 230 -3.85 14.85 -15.27
C LYS A 230 -3.59 14.26 -13.89
N GLY A 231 -4.58 13.64 -13.25
CA GLY A 231 -4.40 12.99 -11.96
C GLY A 231 -3.78 11.59 -12.09
N PHE A 232 -3.72 10.88 -10.96
CA PHE A 232 -3.26 9.49 -10.93
C PHE A 232 -4.14 8.58 -11.80
N ARG A 233 -3.58 8.05 -12.89
CA ARG A 233 -4.31 7.25 -13.89
C ARG A 233 -4.54 5.77 -13.52
N GLY A 234 -3.97 5.25 -12.44
CA GLY A 234 -4.17 3.84 -12.04
C GLY A 234 -3.67 2.75 -13.01
N GLY A 235 -3.00 3.13 -14.11
CA GLY A 235 -2.65 2.20 -15.19
C GLY A 235 -3.65 2.21 -16.37
N LEU A 236 -4.67 3.07 -16.31
CA LEU A 236 -5.57 3.35 -17.43
C LEU A 236 -4.85 4.18 -18.51
N ASP A 237 -5.33 4.05 -19.74
CA ASP A 237 -4.87 4.80 -20.91
C ASP A 237 -5.56 6.17 -20.98
N VAL A 238 -4.75 7.21 -20.99
CA VAL A 238 -5.18 8.62 -21.03
C VAL A 238 -4.90 9.28 -22.38
N SER A 239 -4.39 8.52 -23.35
CA SER A 239 -3.91 9.05 -24.63
C SER A 239 -4.57 8.42 -25.85
N HIS A 240 -4.93 7.13 -25.82
CA HIS A 240 -5.45 6.42 -26.99
C HIS A 240 -6.84 5.78 -26.77
N GLY A 241 -7.46 5.99 -25.60
CA GLY A 241 -8.79 5.48 -25.28
C GLY A 241 -8.89 3.95 -25.21
N GLN A 242 -7.78 3.24 -24.98
CA GLN A 242 -7.77 1.77 -24.98
C GLN A 242 -8.42 1.14 -23.75
N THR A 243 -8.65 1.90 -22.69
CA THR A 243 -9.18 1.40 -21.40
C THR A 243 -10.51 2.06 -21.03
N GLY A 244 -11.30 2.44 -22.03
CA GLY A 244 -12.55 3.18 -21.86
C GLY A 244 -12.36 4.69 -22.02
N SER A 245 -13.47 5.43 -22.04
CA SER A 245 -13.48 6.89 -22.17
C SER A 245 -13.56 7.61 -20.82
N GLU A 246 -14.07 6.94 -19.79
CA GLU A 246 -14.33 7.52 -18.48
C GLU A 246 -14.03 6.53 -17.35
N SER A 247 -13.86 7.05 -16.14
CA SER A 247 -13.65 6.28 -14.93
C SER A 247 -14.16 7.04 -13.70
N VAL A 248 -14.08 6.43 -12.52
CA VAL A 248 -14.35 7.11 -11.25
C VAL A 248 -13.04 7.41 -10.55
N TYR A 249 -12.91 8.62 -10.02
CA TYR A 249 -11.69 9.11 -9.39
C TYR A 249 -12.01 9.99 -8.18
N THR A 250 -11.16 9.98 -7.15
CA THR A 250 -11.24 10.97 -6.09
C THR A 250 -9.91 11.28 -5.45
N VAL A 251 -9.83 12.44 -4.79
CA VAL A 251 -8.76 12.75 -3.82
C VAL A 251 -9.36 12.67 -2.43
N PHE A 252 -8.88 11.72 -1.64
CA PHE A 252 -9.32 11.50 -0.26
C PHE A 252 -8.14 11.64 0.69
N ARG A 253 -8.19 12.64 1.59
CA ARG A 253 -7.12 12.91 2.58
C ARG A 253 -5.72 12.98 1.96
N GLN A 254 -5.59 13.78 0.89
CA GLN A 254 -4.36 13.96 0.10
C GLN A 254 -3.86 12.69 -0.60
N ARG A 255 -4.70 11.67 -0.74
CA ARG A 255 -4.42 10.44 -1.50
C ARG A 255 -5.30 10.39 -2.73
N GLU A 256 -4.72 10.13 -3.88
CA GLU A 256 -5.46 9.97 -5.14
C GLU A 256 -5.93 8.52 -5.25
N MET A 257 -7.19 8.32 -5.64
CA MET A 257 -7.80 6.99 -5.79
C MET A 257 -8.41 6.88 -7.19
N MET A 258 -7.91 5.94 -7.98
CA MET A 258 -8.46 5.57 -9.27
C MET A 258 -9.27 4.27 -9.15
N PHE A 259 -10.49 4.24 -9.66
CA PHE A 259 -11.33 3.05 -9.60
C PHE A 259 -11.39 2.35 -10.96
N HIS A 260 -11.02 1.08 -11.01
CA HIS A 260 -11.21 0.23 -12.19
C HIS A 260 -12.63 -0.32 -12.20
N VAL A 261 -13.57 0.46 -12.74
CA VAL A 261 -14.99 0.10 -12.79
C VAL A 261 -15.26 -0.87 -13.93
N SER A 262 -15.75 -2.08 -13.61
CA SER A 262 -15.92 -3.17 -14.58
C SER A 262 -16.77 -2.76 -15.78
N THR A 263 -17.84 -1.99 -15.58
CA THR A 263 -18.75 -1.52 -16.66
C THR A 263 -18.16 -0.40 -17.51
N LYS A 264 -17.18 0.36 -17.00
CA LYS A 264 -16.53 1.45 -17.74
C LYS A 264 -15.29 1.00 -18.53
N LEU A 265 -14.74 -0.16 -18.18
CA LEU A 265 -13.68 -0.81 -18.95
C LEU A 265 -14.24 -1.43 -20.23
N PRO A 266 -13.44 -1.48 -21.32
CA PRO A 266 -13.90 -1.98 -22.61
C PRO A 266 -14.45 -3.40 -22.53
N PHE A 267 -15.57 -3.62 -23.19
CA PHE A 267 -16.13 -4.94 -23.42
C PHE A 267 -15.62 -5.49 -24.75
N THR A 268 -15.15 -6.73 -24.75
CA THR A 268 -14.67 -7.40 -25.98
C THR A 268 -15.65 -8.51 -26.36
N GLU A 269 -16.38 -8.34 -27.46
CA GLU A 269 -17.30 -9.37 -27.95
C GLU A 269 -16.54 -10.64 -28.35
N GLY A 270 -17.03 -11.81 -27.93
CA GLY A 270 -16.38 -13.10 -28.16
C GLY A 270 -15.26 -13.47 -27.16
N ASP A 271 -14.81 -12.53 -26.32
CA ASP A 271 -13.89 -12.83 -25.22
C ASP A 271 -14.68 -13.11 -23.94
N VAL A 272 -15.02 -14.38 -23.70
CA VAL A 272 -15.82 -14.78 -22.53
C VAL A 272 -15.15 -14.41 -21.21
N GLN A 273 -13.80 -14.41 -21.16
CA GLN A 273 -13.04 -14.09 -19.95
C GLN A 273 -12.86 -12.58 -19.73
N GLN A 274 -13.24 -11.75 -20.70
CA GLN A 274 -13.09 -10.29 -20.67
C GLN A 274 -11.71 -9.86 -20.18
N LEU A 275 -10.67 -10.35 -20.84
CA LEU A 275 -9.26 -10.22 -20.43
C LEU A 275 -8.84 -8.77 -20.24
N GLN A 276 -9.40 -7.82 -21.00
CA GLN A 276 -9.13 -6.39 -20.81
C GLN A 276 -9.59 -5.90 -19.44
N ARG A 277 -10.78 -6.30 -18.99
CA ARG A 277 -11.31 -5.96 -17.66
C ARG A 277 -10.52 -6.65 -16.56
N LYS A 278 -10.29 -7.97 -16.74
CA LYS A 278 -9.54 -8.80 -15.80
C LYS A 278 -8.09 -8.33 -15.64
N ARG A 279 -7.45 -7.82 -16.70
CA ARG A 279 -6.07 -7.29 -16.63
C ARG A 279 -5.96 -6.09 -15.70
N HIS A 280 -6.98 -5.26 -15.58
CA HIS A 280 -6.97 -4.12 -14.66
C HIS A 280 -7.39 -4.59 -13.25
N ILE A 281 -8.63 -5.05 -13.12
CA ILE A 281 -9.23 -5.41 -11.81
C ILE A 281 -8.51 -6.59 -11.16
N GLY A 282 -8.16 -7.62 -11.94
CA GLY A 282 -7.43 -8.79 -11.46
C GLY A 282 -5.98 -8.51 -11.06
N ASN A 283 -5.45 -7.32 -11.37
CA ASN A 283 -4.13 -6.84 -10.91
C ASN A 283 -4.23 -5.76 -9.83
N ASP A 284 -5.41 -5.51 -9.30
CA ASP A 284 -5.60 -4.72 -8.09
C ASP A 284 -5.45 -5.61 -6.85
N ILE A 285 -5.12 -4.99 -5.73
CA ILE A 285 -4.93 -5.68 -4.44
C ILE A 285 -6.28 -5.85 -3.73
N VAL A 286 -7.14 -4.85 -3.83
CA VAL A 286 -8.45 -4.77 -3.18
C VAL A 286 -9.51 -4.43 -4.22
N ALA A 287 -10.67 -5.07 -4.11
CA ALA A 287 -11.84 -4.75 -4.93
C ALA A 287 -13.10 -4.54 -4.08
N ALA A 288 -13.97 -3.61 -4.49
CA ALA A 288 -15.33 -3.54 -3.98
C ALA A 288 -16.29 -4.27 -4.91
N VAL A 289 -17.24 -5.01 -4.34
CA VAL A 289 -18.29 -5.71 -5.08
C VAL A 289 -19.63 -5.08 -4.75
N PHE A 290 -20.29 -4.49 -5.75
CA PHE A 290 -21.61 -3.88 -5.61
C PHE A 290 -22.71 -4.86 -5.98
N GLN A 291 -23.77 -4.92 -5.17
CA GLN A 291 -24.92 -5.80 -5.33
C GLN A 291 -26.23 -5.02 -5.15
N GLU A 292 -27.21 -5.24 -6.00
CA GLU A 292 -28.59 -4.75 -5.80
C GLU A 292 -29.47 -5.76 -5.08
N ASP A 293 -29.29 -7.04 -5.42
CA ASP A 293 -30.01 -8.15 -4.83
C ASP A 293 -29.06 -9.04 -4.04
N ALA A 294 -29.57 -9.63 -2.96
CA ALA A 294 -28.81 -10.56 -2.13
C ALA A 294 -28.33 -11.74 -2.99
N THR A 295 -27.03 -11.74 -3.29
CA THR A 295 -26.37 -12.77 -4.09
C THR A 295 -25.13 -13.22 -3.34
N PRO A 296 -24.96 -14.52 -3.07
CA PRO A 296 -23.74 -14.96 -2.42
C PRO A 296 -22.50 -14.67 -3.26
N PHE A 297 -21.41 -14.33 -2.58
CA PHE A 297 -20.10 -14.15 -3.19
C PHE A 297 -19.06 -15.03 -2.52
N VAL A 298 -18.31 -15.79 -3.33
CA VAL A 298 -17.11 -16.52 -2.90
C VAL A 298 -15.87 -15.82 -3.49
N PRO A 299 -14.86 -15.44 -2.69
CA PRO A 299 -13.65 -14.78 -3.19
C PRO A 299 -12.96 -15.52 -4.35
N ASP A 300 -12.94 -16.85 -4.30
CA ASP A 300 -12.34 -17.70 -5.33
C ASP A 300 -13.11 -17.73 -6.67
N MET A 301 -14.27 -17.06 -6.76
CA MET A 301 -14.95 -16.88 -8.05
C MET A 301 -14.11 -16.07 -9.03
N ILE A 302 -13.17 -15.25 -8.55
CA ILE A 302 -12.28 -14.45 -9.40
C ILE A 302 -10.86 -14.99 -9.24
N ALA A 303 -10.33 -15.57 -10.31
CA ALA A 303 -9.00 -16.15 -10.31
C ALA A 303 -7.94 -15.04 -10.44
N SER A 304 -7.40 -14.59 -9.30
CA SER A 304 -6.37 -13.56 -9.24
C SER A 304 -5.22 -13.90 -8.29
N ASN A 305 -4.03 -13.53 -8.73
CA ASN A 305 -2.81 -13.56 -7.95
C ASN A 305 -2.65 -12.33 -7.04
N PHE A 306 -3.39 -11.25 -7.29
CA PHE A 306 -3.22 -9.95 -6.65
C PHE A 306 -4.38 -9.56 -5.74
N LEU A 307 -5.62 -9.94 -6.08
CA LEU A 307 -6.77 -9.67 -5.21
C LEU A 307 -6.64 -10.48 -3.91
N HIS A 308 -6.54 -9.76 -2.79
CA HIS A 308 -6.40 -10.34 -1.45
C HIS A 308 -7.50 -9.90 -0.49
N ALA A 309 -8.23 -8.83 -0.79
CA ALA A 309 -9.37 -8.37 0.01
C ALA A 309 -10.52 -7.86 -0.85
N TYR A 310 -11.74 -8.10 -0.37
CA TYR A 310 -13.00 -7.69 -0.98
C TYR A 310 -13.88 -6.96 0.03
N VAL A 311 -14.43 -5.82 -0.39
CA VAL A 311 -15.45 -5.08 0.36
C VAL A 311 -16.76 -5.16 -0.39
N LEU A 312 -17.72 -5.92 0.12
CA LEU A 312 -19.02 -6.12 -0.52
C LEU A 312 -19.99 -5.05 -0.03
N VAL A 313 -20.71 -4.44 -0.96
CA VAL A 313 -21.68 -3.38 -0.71
C VAL A 313 -22.99 -3.76 -1.39
N GLN A 314 -23.97 -4.16 -0.59
CA GLN A 314 -25.33 -4.42 -1.07
C GLN A 314 -26.22 -3.21 -0.77
N VAL A 315 -26.87 -2.65 -1.79
CA VAL A 315 -27.83 -1.56 -1.59
C VAL A 315 -29.19 -2.09 -1.14
N GLU A 316 -29.86 -1.34 -0.28
CA GLU A 316 -31.23 -1.55 0.16
C GLU A 316 -32.04 -0.26 -0.08
N ASN A 317 -33.29 -0.40 -0.51
CA ASN A 317 -34.19 0.72 -0.86
C ASN A 317 -33.57 1.72 -1.87
N PRO A 318 -32.96 1.25 -2.99
CA PRO A 318 -32.26 2.13 -3.92
C PRO A 318 -33.17 3.20 -4.52
N GLY A 319 -32.61 4.38 -4.76
CA GLY A 319 -33.33 5.50 -5.38
C GLY A 319 -34.34 6.20 -4.46
N THR A 320 -34.26 5.97 -3.15
CA THR A 320 -35.14 6.60 -2.15
C THR A 320 -34.32 7.44 -1.15
N GLU A 321 -34.99 8.26 -0.33
CA GLU A 321 -34.33 8.96 0.79
C GLU A 321 -33.85 8.02 1.90
N HIS A 322 -34.30 6.75 1.87
CA HIS A 322 -33.96 5.72 2.83
C HIS A 322 -32.95 4.70 2.29
N THR A 323 -32.22 5.04 1.21
CA THR A 323 -31.14 4.19 0.69
C THR A 323 -30.13 3.86 1.79
N THR A 324 -29.95 2.56 2.04
CA THR A 324 -28.94 2.02 2.94
C THR A 324 -28.00 1.07 2.19
N TYR A 325 -26.81 0.87 2.75
CA TYR A 325 -25.78 -0.02 2.21
C TYR A 325 -25.36 -1.01 3.28
N LYS A 326 -25.65 -2.28 3.06
CA LYS A 326 -25.17 -3.39 3.86
C LYS A 326 -23.76 -3.77 3.40
N VAL A 327 -22.82 -3.85 4.34
CA VAL A 327 -21.41 -4.08 4.05
C VAL A 327 -20.94 -5.40 4.66
N SER A 328 -20.19 -6.17 3.88
CA SER A 328 -19.42 -7.33 4.37
C SER A 328 -17.99 -7.24 3.87
N VAL A 329 -17.03 -7.77 4.63
CA VAL A 329 -15.61 -7.75 4.26
C VAL A 329 -15.06 -9.16 4.32
N THR A 330 -14.26 -9.53 3.33
CA THR A 330 -13.52 -10.79 3.32
C THR A 330 -12.14 -10.59 2.73
N ALA A 331 -11.14 -11.26 3.29
CA ALA A 331 -9.76 -11.19 2.81
C ALA A 331 -9.07 -12.53 3.05
N ARG A 332 -7.90 -12.73 2.42
CA ARG A 332 -7.12 -13.96 2.60
C ARG A 332 -6.68 -14.13 4.05
N GLU A 333 -6.50 -15.39 4.46
CA GLU A 333 -6.10 -15.76 5.82
C GLU A 333 -4.79 -15.12 6.29
N ASP A 334 -3.87 -14.83 5.39
CA ASP A 334 -2.58 -14.19 5.67
C ASP A 334 -2.66 -12.65 5.71
N VAL A 335 -3.82 -12.05 5.43
CA VAL A 335 -4.07 -10.62 5.57
C VAL A 335 -4.55 -10.33 7.00
N PRO A 336 -3.87 -9.47 7.78
CA PRO A 336 -4.34 -9.13 9.13
C PRO A 336 -5.65 -8.33 9.08
N PRO A 337 -6.46 -8.33 10.15
CA PRO A 337 -7.63 -7.46 10.26
C PRO A 337 -7.25 -5.98 10.09
N PHE A 338 -8.15 -5.20 9.48
CA PHE A 338 -7.93 -3.79 9.17
C PHE A 338 -9.18 -2.95 9.47
N GLY A 339 -8.99 -1.72 9.93
CA GLY A 339 -10.07 -0.81 10.27
C GLY A 339 -10.61 -0.01 9.07
N PRO A 340 -11.63 0.83 9.29
CA PRO A 340 -12.46 0.90 10.49
C PRO A 340 -13.33 -0.36 10.69
N PRO A 341 -13.65 -0.76 11.93
CA PRO A 341 -14.49 -1.93 12.18
C PRO A 341 -15.92 -1.72 11.65
N LEU A 342 -16.56 -2.81 11.21
CA LEU A 342 -17.97 -2.77 10.84
C LEU A 342 -18.88 -2.41 12.04
N PRO A 343 -19.93 -1.59 11.85
CA PRO A 343 -20.94 -1.37 12.88
C PRO A 343 -21.82 -2.61 13.06
N ASN A 344 -22.57 -2.66 14.17
CA ASN A 344 -23.58 -3.69 14.41
C ASN A 344 -24.97 -3.02 14.54
N PRO A 345 -25.89 -3.19 13.57
CA PRO A 345 -25.76 -3.98 12.34
C PRO A 345 -24.81 -3.32 11.31
N ALA A 346 -24.22 -4.13 10.42
CA ALA A 346 -23.26 -3.69 9.39
C ALA A 346 -23.93 -2.96 8.21
N VAL A 347 -24.73 -1.93 8.53
CA VAL A 347 -25.55 -1.17 7.59
C VAL A 347 -25.29 0.31 7.76
N PHE A 348 -25.04 0.99 6.63
CA PHE A 348 -24.79 2.43 6.58
C PHE A 348 -25.90 3.15 5.83
N LYS A 349 -26.22 4.38 6.23
CA LYS A 349 -27.06 5.25 5.42
C LYS A 349 -26.23 5.89 4.32
N LYS A 350 -26.85 6.13 3.15
CA LYS A 350 -26.24 6.97 2.12
C LYS A 350 -25.87 8.33 2.71
N GLY A 351 -24.60 8.72 2.56
CA GLY A 351 -24.12 10.00 3.08
C GLY A 351 -22.59 10.06 3.17
N PRO A 352 -22.07 11.21 3.62
CA PRO A 352 -20.63 11.43 3.73
C PRO A 352 -19.95 10.49 4.76
N GLU A 353 -20.67 10.02 5.76
CA GLU A 353 -20.17 9.03 6.74
C GLU A 353 -19.82 7.70 6.09
N PHE A 354 -20.74 7.16 5.27
CA PHE A 354 -20.49 5.93 4.54
C PHE A 354 -19.33 6.07 3.55
N ARG A 355 -19.22 7.23 2.89
CA ARG A 355 -18.08 7.55 2.01
C ARG A 355 -16.76 7.54 2.78
N ASP A 356 -16.67 8.26 3.89
CA ASP A 356 -15.45 8.33 4.72
C ASP A 356 -15.07 6.92 5.25
N PHE A 357 -16.07 6.13 5.68
CA PHE A 357 -15.87 4.73 6.07
C PHE A 357 -15.30 3.89 4.91
N LEU A 358 -15.98 3.88 3.76
CA LEU A 358 -15.65 2.99 2.64
C LEU A 358 -14.27 3.30 2.06
N LEU A 359 -13.95 4.58 1.83
CA LEU A 359 -12.64 4.97 1.29
C LEU A 359 -11.51 4.67 2.28
N THR A 360 -11.74 4.90 3.58
CA THR A 360 -10.75 4.52 4.62
C THR A 360 -10.57 3.01 4.68
N LYS A 361 -11.66 2.24 4.62
CA LYS A 361 -11.64 0.77 4.67
C LYS A 361 -10.88 0.18 3.48
N LEU A 362 -11.06 0.71 2.27
CA LEU A 362 -10.32 0.28 1.08
C LEU A 362 -8.81 0.55 1.19
N ILE A 363 -8.41 1.73 1.68
CA ILE A 363 -6.99 2.07 1.88
C ILE A 363 -6.36 1.17 2.94
N ASN A 364 -7.03 0.99 4.08
CA ASN A 364 -6.52 0.16 5.15
C ASN A 364 -6.47 -1.33 4.75
N ALA A 365 -7.41 -1.80 3.94
CA ALA A 365 -7.37 -3.13 3.34
C ALA A 365 -6.10 -3.32 2.50
N GLU A 366 -5.76 -2.37 1.62
CA GLU A 366 -4.55 -2.47 0.80
C GLU A 366 -3.29 -2.44 1.66
N ASN A 367 -3.23 -1.55 2.66
CA ASN A 367 -2.11 -1.49 3.61
C ASN A 367 -1.95 -2.78 4.43
N ALA A 368 -3.05 -3.44 4.78
CA ALA A 368 -3.01 -4.75 5.43
C ALA A 368 -2.56 -5.85 4.48
N CYS A 369 -3.02 -5.83 3.21
CA CYS A 369 -2.58 -6.79 2.20
C CYS A 369 -1.06 -6.75 1.98
N TYR A 370 -0.38 -5.61 2.09
CA TYR A 370 1.08 -5.56 2.00
C TYR A 370 1.80 -6.38 3.08
N LYS A 371 1.14 -6.64 4.22
CA LYS A 371 1.65 -7.48 5.30
C LYS A 371 1.46 -8.99 5.05
N SER A 372 0.78 -9.36 3.97
CA SER A 372 0.60 -10.76 3.58
C SER A 372 1.92 -11.39 3.11
N ASP A 373 2.04 -12.71 3.21
CA ASP A 373 3.29 -13.43 2.93
C ASP A 373 3.82 -13.15 1.51
N LYS A 374 2.90 -13.04 0.55
CA LYS A 374 3.26 -12.81 -0.85
C LYS A 374 3.84 -11.41 -1.05
N PHE A 375 3.17 -10.38 -0.53
CA PHE A 375 3.59 -9.00 -0.74
C PHE A 375 4.78 -8.62 0.15
N ALA A 376 4.82 -9.07 1.40
CA ALA A 376 5.93 -8.82 2.33
C ALA A 376 7.28 -9.36 1.78
N LYS A 377 7.28 -10.51 1.11
CA LYS A 377 8.49 -11.06 0.44
C LYS A 377 8.97 -10.17 -0.70
N LEU A 378 8.06 -9.62 -1.50
CA LEU A 378 8.42 -8.70 -2.60
C LEU A 378 8.92 -7.35 -2.07
N GLU A 379 8.25 -6.82 -1.05
CA GLU A 379 8.64 -5.58 -0.38
C GLU A 379 10.03 -5.73 0.27
N GLY A 380 10.27 -6.79 1.02
CA GLY A 380 11.56 -7.06 1.65
C GLY A 380 12.73 -7.14 0.66
N ARG A 381 12.51 -7.72 -0.53
CA ARG A 381 13.53 -7.74 -1.60
C ARG A 381 13.83 -6.34 -2.13
N THR A 382 12.80 -5.55 -2.38
CA THR A 382 12.91 -4.17 -2.88
C THR A 382 13.64 -3.29 -1.86
N ARG A 383 13.20 -3.36 -0.60
CA ARG A 383 13.79 -2.67 0.54
C ARG A 383 15.27 -2.98 0.71
N ALA A 384 15.64 -4.26 0.68
CA ALA A 384 17.02 -4.69 0.81
C ALA A 384 17.90 -4.13 -0.32
N ALA A 385 17.44 -4.24 -1.57
CA ALA A 385 18.16 -3.73 -2.73
C ALA A 385 18.32 -2.20 -2.70
N LEU A 386 17.28 -1.47 -2.29
CA LEU A 386 17.33 0.00 -2.16
C LEU A 386 18.26 0.43 -1.02
N LEU A 387 18.27 -0.31 0.09
CA LEU A 387 19.17 -0.03 1.21
C LEU A 387 20.62 -0.26 0.82
N ASP A 388 20.90 -1.37 0.13
CA ASP A 388 22.24 -1.71 -0.34
C ASP A 388 22.76 -0.62 -1.29
N ASN A 389 21.94 -0.18 -2.25
CA ASN A 389 22.28 0.94 -3.15
C ASN A 389 22.49 2.27 -2.42
N LEU A 390 21.63 2.60 -1.44
CA LEU A 390 21.79 3.82 -0.64
C LEU A 390 23.10 3.78 0.14
N HIS A 391 23.41 2.65 0.77
CA HIS A 391 24.64 2.47 1.52
C HIS A 391 25.87 2.68 0.64
N ASP A 392 25.93 2.00 -0.51
CA ASP A 392 27.04 2.10 -1.45
C ASP A 392 27.25 3.54 -1.93
N GLU A 393 26.16 4.26 -2.23
CA GLU A 393 26.22 5.66 -2.64
C GLU A 393 26.73 6.57 -1.51
N LEU A 394 26.21 6.41 -0.28
CA LEU A 394 26.68 7.18 0.88
C LEU A 394 28.15 6.89 1.17
N HIS A 395 28.59 5.63 1.06
CA HIS A 395 29.97 5.24 1.24
C HIS A 395 30.87 5.89 0.19
N ARG A 396 30.55 5.70 -1.09
CA ARG A 396 31.32 6.23 -2.24
C ARG A 396 31.46 7.75 -2.16
N GLN A 397 30.37 8.47 -1.90
CA GLN A 397 30.37 9.93 -1.80
C GLN A 397 31.13 10.42 -0.57
N THR A 398 31.06 9.69 0.55
CA THR A 398 31.84 10.01 1.76
C THR A 398 33.34 9.85 1.49
N GLN A 399 33.76 8.77 0.81
CA GLN A 399 35.18 8.58 0.44
C GLN A 399 35.66 9.67 -0.51
N ALA A 400 34.86 10.04 -1.51
CA ALA A 400 35.17 11.14 -2.42
C ALA A 400 35.33 12.48 -1.67
N THR A 401 34.45 12.77 -0.71
CA THR A 401 34.52 13.97 0.14
C THR A 401 35.80 14.01 0.99
N LEU A 402 36.30 12.85 1.41
CA LEU A 402 37.56 12.72 2.15
C LEU A 402 38.81 12.74 1.25
N GLY A 403 38.67 12.88 -0.07
CA GLY A 403 39.79 12.79 -1.00
C GLY A 403 40.36 11.37 -1.17
N LEU A 404 39.60 10.35 -0.76
CA LEU A 404 39.95 8.92 -0.85
C LEU A 404 39.27 8.22 -2.04
N GLY A 405 38.57 8.98 -2.89
CA GLY A 405 38.00 8.46 -4.14
C GLY A 405 39.09 8.12 -5.16
N HIS A 406 38.93 6.99 -5.86
CA HIS A 406 39.88 6.58 -6.89
C HIS A 406 39.90 7.59 -8.04
N ALA A 407 41.01 8.32 -8.19
CA ALA A 407 41.34 9.02 -9.43
C ALA A 407 41.81 7.97 -10.46
N GLY A 408 40.89 7.32 -11.17
CA GLY A 408 41.30 6.28 -12.12
C GLY A 408 40.25 5.47 -12.89
N GLU A 409 38.96 5.80 -12.83
CA GLU A 409 37.93 5.12 -13.65
C GLU A 409 37.03 6.11 -14.39
N GLU A 410 37.63 7.01 -15.17
CA GLU A 410 36.88 7.79 -16.17
C GLU A 410 36.82 7.11 -17.55
N ASP A 411 37.33 5.88 -17.73
CA ASP A 411 37.43 5.30 -19.10
C ASP A 411 37.05 3.82 -19.29
N LYS A 412 36.36 3.17 -18.34
CA LYS A 412 35.81 1.82 -18.57
C LYS A 412 34.55 1.55 -17.75
N LEU A 413 33.40 2.07 -18.17
CA LEU A 413 32.08 1.53 -17.79
C LEU A 413 31.01 1.87 -18.85
N GLU A 414 31.37 1.75 -20.13
CA GLU A 414 30.40 1.32 -21.16
C GLU A 414 30.53 -0.19 -21.30
N ASN A 415 30.01 -0.94 -20.34
CA ASN A 415 29.41 -2.27 -20.56
C ASN A 415 28.99 -2.90 -19.24
N GLY A 416 27.68 -3.10 -19.09
CA GLY A 416 27.12 -4.20 -18.29
C GLY A 416 27.15 -4.06 -16.78
N GLY A 417 26.51 -3.03 -16.22
CA GLY A 417 26.18 -2.96 -14.80
C GLY A 417 24.89 -2.19 -14.59
N HIS A 418 23.90 -2.78 -13.91
CA HIS A 418 22.55 -2.25 -13.67
C HIS A 418 22.53 -0.90 -12.91
N GLY A 419 22.92 0.21 -13.57
CA GLY A 419 22.84 1.58 -13.06
C GLY A 419 21.49 2.28 -13.33
N GLY A 420 20.54 1.60 -13.96
CA GLY A 420 19.29 2.21 -14.44
C GLY A 420 18.35 2.72 -13.34
N LEU A 421 18.40 2.15 -12.14
CA LEU A 421 17.49 2.53 -11.05
C LEU A 421 17.87 3.89 -10.46
N LEU A 422 19.16 4.15 -10.22
CA LEU A 422 19.63 5.43 -9.67
C LEU A 422 19.69 6.55 -10.70
N GLU A 423 19.93 6.27 -11.99
CA GLU A 423 19.73 7.28 -13.05
C GLU A 423 18.26 7.73 -13.13
N SER A 424 17.31 6.82 -12.97
CA SER A 424 15.88 7.16 -12.83
C SER A 424 15.62 8.02 -11.59
N PHE A 425 16.21 7.69 -10.44
CA PHE A 425 16.11 8.51 -9.22
C PHE A 425 16.83 9.86 -9.33
N LYS A 426 17.97 9.95 -10.02
CA LYS A 426 18.69 11.22 -10.28
C LYS A 426 17.90 12.10 -11.25
N ALA A 427 17.19 11.52 -12.22
CA ALA A 427 16.28 12.23 -13.12
C ALA A 427 15.06 12.76 -12.35
N VAL A 428 14.46 11.92 -11.50
CA VAL A 428 13.41 12.29 -10.53
C VAL A 428 13.90 13.42 -9.62
N TRP A 429 15.14 13.35 -9.12
CA TRP A 429 15.70 14.37 -8.23
C TRP A 429 16.01 15.69 -8.94
N ARG A 430 16.52 15.64 -10.18
CA ARG A 430 16.68 16.83 -11.02
C ARG A 430 15.33 17.49 -11.27
N CYS A 431 14.25 16.72 -11.40
CA CYS A 431 12.89 17.26 -11.50
C CYS A 431 12.40 17.85 -10.16
N VAL A 432 12.66 17.23 -9.02
CA VAL A 432 12.29 17.74 -7.67
C VAL A 432 12.99 19.08 -7.35
N LEU A 433 14.26 19.23 -7.74
CA LEU A 433 14.99 20.50 -7.59
C LEU A 433 14.55 21.59 -8.57
N HIS A 434 13.99 21.22 -9.72
CA HIS A 434 13.41 22.19 -10.65
C HIS A 434 11.98 22.60 -10.23
N ALA A 435 11.18 21.65 -9.72
CA ALA A 435 9.82 21.89 -9.22
C ALA A 435 9.79 22.74 -7.94
N THR A 436 10.87 22.76 -7.15
CA THR A 436 11.00 23.72 -6.03
C THR A 436 11.26 25.16 -6.51
N ARG A 437 11.44 25.39 -7.82
CA ARG A 437 11.48 26.71 -8.45
C ARG A 437 10.33 26.96 -9.44
N SER A 438 9.48 25.98 -9.74
CA SER A 438 8.29 26.16 -10.57
C SER A 438 7.12 25.36 -10.02
N THR A 439 5.99 26.04 -9.81
CA THR A 439 4.71 25.47 -9.37
C THR A 439 4.16 24.44 -10.36
N THR A 440 4.63 23.19 -10.33
CA THR A 440 3.95 21.97 -10.82
C THR A 440 4.78 20.73 -10.42
N GLY A 441 4.13 19.69 -9.88
CA GLY A 441 4.75 18.63 -9.06
C GLY A 441 4.59 17.20 -9.59
N ASP A 442 4.80 16.96 -10.88
CA ASP A 442 4.32 15.73 -11.55
C ASP A 442 5.37 14.63 -11.82
N ALA A 443 6.63 14.79 -11.42
CA ALA A 443 7.71 13.96 -11.98
C ALA A 443 8.22 12.77 -11.14
N VAL A 444 7.74 12.57 -9.91
CA VAL A 444 8.38 11.65 -8.94
C VAL A 444 7.77 10.26 -8.94
N LEU A 445 6.48 10.13 -9.25
CA LEU A 445 5.70 8.92 -8.95
C LEU A 445 5.80 7.83 -10.04
N ILE A 446 6.20 8.19 -11.26
CA ILE A 446 6.22 7.27 -12.41
C ILE A 446 7.31 6.18 -12.25
N SER A 447 8.38 6.43 -11.49
CA SER A 447 9.55 5.56 -11.50
C SER A 447 9.41 4.28 -10.67
N THR A 448 8.73 4.29 -9.52
CA THR A 448 8.77 3.14 -8.59
C THR A 448 7.82 2.03 -9.00
N THR A 449 6.60 2.37 -9.42
CA THR A 449 5.60 1.40 -9.90
C THR A 449 5.96 0.87 -11.29
N ALA A 450 6.54 1.69 -12.16
CA ALA A 450 7.03 1.23 -13.47
C ALA A 450 8.22 0.27 -13.32
N VAL A 451 9.10 0.46 -12.34
CA VAL A 451 10.22 -0.47 -12.09
C VAL A 451 9.70 -1.82 -11.60
N ILE A 452 8.71 -1.85 -10.71
CA ILE A 452 8.10 -3.12 -10.24
C ILE A 452 7.36 -3.81 -11.39
N VAL A 453 6.55 -3.10 -12.17
CA VAL A 453 5.79 -3.68 -13.30
C VAL A 453 6.71 -4.11 -14.45
N TYR A 454 7.76 -3.35 -14.76
CA TYR A 454 8.75 -3.72 -15.77
C TYR A 454 9.54 -4.96 -15.34
N TYR A 455 9.98 -5.02 -14.08
CA TYR A 455 10.69 -6.18 -13.53
C TYR A 455 9.79 -7.43 -13.49
N LEU A 456 8.49 -7.27 -13.19
CA LEU A 456 7.50 -8.36 -13.25
C LEU A 456 7.24 -8.84 -14.69
N SER A 457 7.20 -7.93 -15.67
CA SER A 457 6.99 -8.28 -17.08
C SER A 457 8.21 -8.98 -17.68
N SER A 458 9.43 -8.58 -17.30
CA SER A 458 10.66 -9.18 -17.81
C SER A 458 10.92 -10.58 -17.24
N GLN A 459 10.47 -10.89 -16.02
CA GLN A 459 10.66 -12.22 -15.41
C GLN A 459 9.70 -13.29 -15.96
N ILE A 460 8.52 -12.89 -16.46
CA ILE A 460 7.53 -13.82 -17.01
C ILE A 460 7.92 -14.28 -18.44
N LEU A 461 8.65 -13.45 -19.20
CA LEU A 461 9.12 -13.81 -20.55
C LEU A 461 10.26 -14.86 -20.57
N TYR A 462 10.88 -15.19 -19.44
CA TYR A 462 11.98 -16.16 -19.37
C TYR A 462 11.60 -17.51 -18.75
N HIS A 463 10.31 -17.75 -18.48
CA HIS A 463 9.83 -19.04 -17.97
C HIS A 463 8.75 -19.71 -18.84
N THR A 464 8.63 -19.30 -20.09
CA THR A 464 7.94 -20.06 -21.13
C THR A 464 8.93 -20.51 -22.17
N ASP A 465 9.65 -21.59 -21.84
CA ASP A 465 10.09 -22.64 -22.77
C ASP A 465 10.07 -23.97 -22.02
#